data_AF-A0A8J7AX16-F1
#
_entry.id   AF-A0A8J7AX16-F1
#
_cell.length_a   1.000
_cell.length_b   1.000
_cell.length_c   1.000
_cell.angle_alpha   90.00
_cell.angle_beta   90.00
_cell.angle_gamma   90.00
#
_symmetry.space_group_name_H-M   'P 1'
#
loop_
_entity.id
_entity.type
_entity.pdbx_description
1 polymer ?
#
loop_
_entity_poly.entity_id
_entity_poly.type
_entity_poly.pdbx_seq_one_letter_code
_entity_poly.pdbx_strand_id
1 'polypeptide(L)'
;MADMTQLTGDYAAAWLPWIMIPMIFYILPFPVFAIVFLWIEREGRDEGEMGADRTGQAAGMLTQTQADPMGADPMGGTSTS
;
A
#
# COMPACT_ATOMS: atom_id res chain seq x y z
N MET A 1 5.35 56.53 19.42
CA MET A 1 6.54 55.66 19.43
C MET A 1 6.07 54.25 19.15
N ALA A 2 6.61 53.57 18.13
CA ALA A 2 6.23 52.19 17.85
C ALA A 2 6.78 51.29 18.96
N ASP A 3 5.96 50.37 19.46
CA ASP A 3 6.42 49.34 20.39
C ASP A 3 7.30 48.35 19.63
N MET A 4 8.60 48.35 19.93
CA MET A 4 9.61 47.54 19.23
C MET A 4 9.73 46.13 19.79
N THR A 5 9.01 45.81 20.86
CA THR A 5 9.13 44.50 21.54
C THR A 5 8.11 43.47 21.04
N GLN A 6 7.09 43.91 20.30
CA GLN A 6 5.98 43.08 19.85
C GLN A 6 5.86 43.07 18.33
N LEU A 7 5.40 41.94 17.77
CA LEU A 7 5.06 41.84 16.35
C LEU A 7 3.74 42.58 16.09
N THR A 8 3.87 43.83 15.66
CA THR A 8 2.76 44.72 15.29
C THR A 8 2.85 45.11 13.82
N GLY A 9 1.75 45.61 13.25
CA GLY A 9 1.69 46.04 11.84
C GLY A 9 0.92 47.35 11.69
N ASP A 10 1.49 48.31 10.98
CA ASP A 10 0.83 49.58 10.62
C ASP A 10 0.24 49.50 9.20
N TYR A 11 -0.58 48.48 8.99
CA TYR A 11 -1.32 48.24 7.74
C TYR A 11 -2.73 47.75 8.07
N ALA A 12 -3.65 47.93 7.11
CA ALA A 12 -5.04 47.52 7.30
C ALA A 12 -5.13 46.02 7.62
N ALA A 13 -5.93 45.67 8.65
CA ALA A 13 -6.08 44.30 9.15
C ALA A 13 -4.79 43.63 9.63
N ALA A 14 -3.95 44.34 10.41
CA ALA A 14 -2.75 43.77 11.03
C ALA A 14 -2.98 42.56 11.98
N TRP A 15 -4.23 42.23 12.31
CA TRP A 15 -4.60 40.99 13.01
C TRP A 15 -4.57 39.76 12.10
N LEU A 16 -4.59 39.95 10.78
CA LEU A 16 -4.72 38.87 9.79
C LEU A 16 -3.51 37.91 9.77
N PRO A 17 -2.24 38.36 9.79
CA PRO A 17 -1.12 37.43 9.90
C PRO A 17 -1.08 36.67 11.23
N TRP A 18 -1.63 37.23 12.31
CA TRP A 18 -1.68 36.56 13.60
C TRP A 18 -2.49 35.26 13.55
N ILE A 19 -3.50 35.18 12.67
CA ILE A 19 -4.26 33.95 12.43
C ILE A 19 -3.81 33.21 11.17
N MET A 20 -3.47 33.91 10.09
CA MET A 20 -3.13 33.31 8.80
C MET A 20 -1.81 32.56 8.82
N ILE A 21 -0.80 33.08 9.51
CA ILE A 21 0.50 32.41 9.64
C ILE A 21 0.34 31.08 10.39
N PRO A 22 -0.21 31.03 11.62
CA PRO A 22 -0.37 29.74 12.28
C PRO A 22 -1.32 28.80 11.53
N MET A 23 -2.38 29.33 10.90
CA MET A 23 -3.29 28.51 10.11
C MET A 23 -2.60 27.84 8.93
N ILE A 24 -1.85 28.56 8.10
CA ILE A 24 -1.20 27.99 6.91
C ILE A 24 0.01 27.13 7.27
N PHE A 25 0.82 27.53 8.25
CA PHE A 25 2.10 26.87 8.54
C PHE A 25 2.01 25.73 9.55
N TYR A 26 1.00 25.71 10.41
CA TYR A 26 0.89 24.69 11.47
C TYR A 26 -0.45 23.97 11.50
N ILE A 27 -1.56 24.60 11.11
CA ILE A 27 -2.87 23.92 11.15
C ILE A 27 -3.15 23.17 9.85
N LEU A 28 -3.06 23.85 8.70
CA LEU A 28 -3.38 23.33 7.37
C LEU A 28 -2.41 22.26 6.82
N PRO A 29 -1.09 22.23 7.14
CA PRO A 29 -0.22 21.23 6.53
C PRO A 29 -0.52 19.83 7.04
N PHE A 30 -1.00 19.65 8.28
CA PHE A 30 -1.35 18.31 8.79
C PHE A 30 -2.52 17.67 8.02
N PRO A 31 -3.68 18.33 7.84
CA PRO A 31 -4.74 17.83 6.96
C PRO A 31 -4.29 17.62 5.51
N VAL A 32 -3.49 18.54 4.95
CA VAL A 32 -3.01 18.40 3.56
C VAL A 32 -2.12 17.17 3.42
N PHE A 33 -1.16 16.96 4.32
CA PHE A 33 -0.33 15.77 4.31
C PHE A 33 -1.14 14.50 4.53
N ALA A 34 -2.16 14.53 5.40
CA ALA A 34 -3.04 13.39 5.60
C ALA A 34 -3.81 13.03 4.31
N ILE A 35 -4.36 14.03 3.61
CA ILE A 35 -5.08 13.82 2.34
C ILE A 35 -4.14 13.27 1.26
N VAL A 36 -2.96 13.88 1.09
CA VAL A 36 -1.95 13.44 0.12
C VAL A 36 -1.46 12.02 0.45
N PHE A 37 -1.20 11.74 1.72
CA PHE A 37 -0.78 10.42 2.17
C PHE A 37 -1.81 9.34 1.85
N LEU A 38 -3.09 9.58 2.18
CA LEU A 38 -4.16 8.63 1.87
C LEU A 38 -4.36 8.45 0.35
N TRP A 39 -4.12 9.49 -0.44
CA TRP A 39 -4.20 9.41 -1.89
C TRP A 39 -3.07 8.53 -2.48
N ILE A 40 -1.83 8.71 -2.03
CA ILE A 40 -0.68 7.89 -2.46
C ILE A 40 -0.86 6.42 -2.08
N GLU A 41 -1.24 6.15 -0.82
CA GLU A 41 -1.47 4.79 -0.30
C GLU A 41 -2.69 4.09 -0.93
N ARG A 42 -3.59 4.85 -1.56
CA ARG A 42 -4.70 4.28 -2.32
C ARG A 42 -4.20 3.69 -3.65
N GLU A 43 -3.40 4.43 -4.41
CA GLU A 43 -2.89 3.97 -5.71
C GLU A 43 -1.91 2.80 -5.57
N GLY A 44 -1.06 2.80 -4.52
CA GLY A 44 -0.12 1.70 -4.27
C GLY A 44 -0.77 0.36 -3.88
N ARG A 45 -2.03 0.35 -3.42
CA ARG A 45 -2.76 -0.90 -3.10
C ARG A 45 -3.34 -1.57 -4.34
N ASP A 46 -3.80 -0.79 -5.32
CA ASP A 46 -4.45 -1.32 -6.52
C ASP A 46 -3.46 -2.08 -7.45
N GLU A 47 -2.16 -1.77 -7.38
CA GLU A 47 -1.10 -2.49 -8.12
C GLU A 47 -0.62 -3.77 -7.42
N GLY A 48 -0.85 -3.92 -6.11
CA GLY A 48 -0.39 -5.06 -5.30
C GLY A 48 -1.29 -6.30 -5.37
N GLU A 49 -2.56 -6.13 -5.73
CA GLU A 49 -3.54 -7.23 -5.70
C GLU A 49 -3.60 -8.05 -7.02
N MET A 50 -3.00 -7.58 -8.12
CA MET A 50 -2.93 -8.37 -9.38
C MET A 50 -1.86 -9.48 -9.40
N GLY A 51 -1.12 -9.67 -8.30
CA GLY A 51 -0.02 -10.64 -8.20
C GLY A 51 -0.29 -11.90 -7.37
N ALA A 52 -1.34 -11.94 -6.54
CA ALA A 52 -1.47 -12.97 -5.51
C ALA A 52 -2.15 -14.28 -5.96
N ASP A 53 -2.87 -14.29 -7.09
CA ASP A 53 -3.68 -15.46 -7.49
C ASP A 53 -2.92 -16.52 -8.31
N ARG A 54 -1.68 -16.24 -8.75
CA ARG A 54 -0.93 -17.20 -9.61
C ARG A 54 -0.05 -18.17 -8.82
N THR A 55 0.20 -17.90 -7.54
CA THR A 55 1.12 -18.70 -6.73
C THR A 55 0.48 -20.00 -6.22
N GLY A 56 -0.85 -20.06 -6.13
CA GLY A 56 -1.58 -21.27 -5.71
C GLY A 56 -1.78 -22.32 -6.81
N GLN A 57 -1.79 -21.91 -8.08
CA GLN A 57 -2.14 -22.80 -9.20
C GLN A 57 -0.94 -23.65 -9.67
N ALA A 58 0.28 -23.13 -9.54
CA ALA A 58 1.51 -23.88 -9.85
C ALA A 58 1.78 -25.03 -8.85
N ALA A 59 1.42 -24.85 -7.58
CA ALA A 59 1.58 -25.88 -6.55
C ALA A 59 0.61 -27.07 -6.74
N GLY A 60 -0.61 -26.80 -7.19
CA GLY A 60 -1.60 -27.84 -7.50
C GLY A 60 -1.24 -28.70 -8.71
N MET A 61 -0.61 -28.11 -9.73
CA MET A 61 -0.22 -28.83 -10.96
C MET A 61 0.95 -29.81 -10.74
N LEU A 62 1.86 -29.50 -9.82
CA LEU A 62 2.99 -30.38 -9.46
C LEU A 62 2.55 -31.57 -8.59
N THR A 63 1.47 -31.44 -7.82
CA THR A 63 0.93 -32.55 -7.00
C THR A 63 0.19 -33.59 -7.85
N GLN A 64 -0.43 -33.17 -8.97
CA GLN A 64 -1.22 -34.06 -9.81
C GLN A 64 -0.38 -34.99 -10.70
N THR A 65 0.84 -34.57 -11.08
CA THR A 65 1.78 -35.42 -11.86
C THR A 65 2.48 -36.48 -11.00
N GLN A 66 2.50 -36.33 -9.67
CA GLN A 66 3.18 -37.26 -8.76
C GLN A 66 2.27 -38.38 -8.23
N ALA A 67 0.94 -38.28 -8.43
CA ALA A 67 -0.04 -39.25 -7.94
C ALA A 67 -0.51 -40.20 -9.05
N ASP A 68 0.41 -40.77 -9.81
CA ASP A 68 0.18 -42.04 -10.51
C ASP A 68 1.07 -43.09 -9.81
N PRO A 69 0.54 -43.81 -8.79
CA PRO A 69 1.29 -44.89 -8.18
C PRO A 69 1.38 -45.99 -9.23
N MET A 70 2.48 -46.02 -9.98
CA MET A 70 2.90 -47.20 -10.73
C MET A 70 2.92 -48.37 -9.75
N GLY A 71 1.82 -49.12 -9.78
CA GLY A 71 1.60 -50.33 -9.03
C GLY A 71 2.73 -51.29 -9.34
N ALA A 72 3.55 -51.54 -8.34
CA ALA A 72 4.34 -52.75 -8.29
C ALA A 72 3.38 -53.93 -8.25
N ASP A 73 3.30 -54.69 -9.36
CA ASP A 73 2.89 -56.09 -9.32
C ASP A 73 4.12 -56.96 -9.62
N PRO A 74 4.65 -57.68 -8.62
CA PRO A 74 5.55 -58.81 -8.84
C PRO A 74 4.73 -60.06 -9.17
N MET A 75 5.34 -61.00 -9.91
CA MET A 75 4.99 -62.43 -10.07
C MET A 75 4.42 -62.84 -11.43
N GLY A 76 5.30 -63.44 -12.24
CA GLY A 76 5.19 -64.83 -12.68
C GLY A 76 3.97 -65.31 -13.47
N GLY A 77 4.22 -65.64 -14.74
CA GLY A 77 3.65 -66.82 -15.41
C GLY A 77 2.36 -66.64 -16.19
N THR A 78 2.43 -66.74 -17.52
CA THR A 78 1.91 -67.88 -18.30
C THR A 78 1.96 -67.57 -19.81
N SER A 79 2.51 -68.52 -20.55
CA SER A 79 2.24 -68.95 -21.94
C SER A 79 1.66 -67.96 -22.97
N THR A 80 2.25 -67.86 -24.16
CA THR A 80 1.82 -68.55 -25.40
C THR A 80 2.49 -68.00 -26.65
N SER A 81 2.87 -68.93 -27.53
CA SER A 81 3.19 -68.87 -28.98
C SER A 81 4.35 -68.02 -29.49
#